data_AF-A0A354V535-F1
#
_entry.id   AF-A0A354V535-F1
#
_cell.length_a   1.000
_cell.length_b   1.000
_cell.length_c   1.000
_cell.angle_alpha   90.00
_cell.angle_beta   90.00
_cell.angle_gamma   90.00
#
_symmetry.space_group_name_H-M   'P 1'
#
loop_
_entity.id
_entity.type
_entity.pdbx_description
1 polymer ?
#
loop_
_entity_poly.entity_id
_entity_poly.type
_entity_poly.pdbx_seq_one_letter_code
_entity_poly.pdbx_strand_id
1 'polypeptide(L)'
;AGVLWGPMAGYFALHSEPKLAIAPLEGPRMSFRIGMAVRHSDQEFKRLLNRLIQENQAEIDALLESYGLPLLDAQNRPLASAGRKSSVTATPHN
;
A
#
# COMPACT_ATOMS: atom_id res chain seq x y z
N ALA A 1 -5.65 6.74 -19.14
CA ALA A 1 -5.10 6.64 -17.77
C ALA A 1 -6.17 7.08 -16.77
N GLY A 2 -6.11 6.62 -15.52
CA GLY A 2 -7.07 6.97 -14.47
C GLY A 2 -6.36 7.12 -13.12
N VAL A 3 -6.98 7.86 -12.20
CA VAL A 3 -6.47 8.04 -10.83
C VAL A 3 -7.34 7.24 -9.88
N LEU A 4 -6.71 6.34 -9.13
CA LEU A 4 -7.36 5.48 -8.16
C LEU A 4 -6.62 5.52 -6.83
N TRP A 5 -7.35 5.22 -5.75
CA TRP A 5 -6.75 4.98 -4.45
C TRP A 5 -5.93 3.67 -4.46
N GLY A 6 -4.73 3.68 -3.85
CA GLY A 6 -3.72 2.62 -3.98
C GLY A 6 -4.26 1.18 -3.82
N PRO A 7 -5.01 0.86 -2.75
CA PRO A 7 -5.59 -0.48 -2.57
C PRO A 7 -6.56 -0.91 -3.67
N MET A 8 -7.39 0.02 -4.17
CA MET A 8 -8.30 -0.28 -5.29
C MET A 8 -7.51 -0.49 -6.59
N ALA A 9 -6.50 0.35 -6.83
CA ALA A 9 -5.63 0.22 -8.00
C ALA A 9 -4.89 -1.13 -8.02
N GLY A 10 -4.36 -1.55 -6.87
CA GLY A 10 -3.68 -2.84 -6.68
C GLY A 10 -4.54 -4.03 -7.05
N TYR A 11 -5.74 -4.08 -6.49
CA TYR A 11 -6.71 -5.14 -6.75
C TYR A 11 -7.14 -5.20 -8.22
N PHE A 12 -7.56 -4.07 -8.80
CA PHE A 12 -8.03 -4.06 -10.19
C PHE A 12 -6.93 -4.39 -11.20
N ALA A 13 -5.69 -3.96 -10.96
CA ALA A 13 -4.58 -4.30 -11.85
C ALA A 13 -4.28 -5.81 -11.88
N LEU A 14 -4.61 -6.56 -10.82
CA LEU A 14 -4.50 -8.02 -10.80
C LEU A 14 -5.66 -8.72 -11.52
N HIS A 15 -6.86 -8.14 -11.49
CA HIS A 15 -8.10 -8.76 -12.00
C HIS A 15 -8.53 -8.25 -13.39
N SER A 16 -7.82 -7.27 -13.96
CA SER A 16 -8.12 -6.74 -15.29
C SER A 16 -7.45 -7.55 -16.40
N GLU A 17 -8.15 -7.69 -17.53
CA GLU A 17 -7.57 -8.16 -18.78
C GLU A 17 -7.64 -7.05 -19.84
N PRO A 18 -6.49 -6.56 -20.37
CA PRO A 18 -5.12 -6.92 -20.00
C PRO A 18 -4.71 -6.39 -18.60
N LYS A 19 -3.65 -6.96 -18.03
CA LYS A 19 -3.09 -6.50 -16.75
C LYS A 19 -2.65 -5.03 -16.85
N LEU A 20 -3.01 -4.24 -15.85
CA LEU A 20 -2.68 -2.80 -15.82
C LEU A 20 -1.36 -2.55 -15.09
N ALA A 21 -0.64 -1.52 -15.52
CA ALA A 21 0.50 -0.98 -14.80
C ALA A 21 0.03 0.05 -13.76
N ILE A 22 0.66 0.05 -12.58
CA ILE A 22 0.43 1.02 -11.52
C ILE A 22 1.70 1.83 -11.31
N ALA A 23 1.56 3.15 -11.20
CA ALA A 23 2.62 4.06 -10.79
C ALA A 23 2.10 4.95 -9.64
N PRO A 24 2.85 5.10 -8.53
CA PRO A 24 2.50 6.05 -7.49
C PRO A 24 2.44 7.48 -8.03
N LEU A 25 1.48 8.27 -7.54
CA LEU A 25 1.41 9.70 -7.86
C LEU A 25 2.31 10.49 -6.92
N GLU A 26 3.08 11.40 -7.51
CA GLU A 26 3.89 12.36 -6.76
C GLU A 26 3.08 13.62 -6.46
N GLY A 27 3.38 14.26 -5.33
CA GLY A 27 2.77 15.52 -4.93
C GLY A 27 2.48 15.60 -3.43
N PRO A 28 2.07 16.78 -2.93
CA PRO A 28 1.77 16.98 -1.52
C PRO A 28 0.65 16.04 -1.04
N ARG A 29 0.97 15.20 -0.04
CA ARG A 29 0.02 14.29 0.64
C ARG A 29 -0.66 13.26 -0.29
N MET A 30 0.10 12.57 -1.14
CA MET A 30 -0.41 11.43 -1.94
C MET A 30 -0.25 10.07 -1.24
N SER A 31 0.45 10.02 -0.09
CA SER A 31 0.62 8.83 0.74
C SER A 31 -0.18 8.96 2.04
N PHE A 32 -0.93 7.92 2.38
CA PHE A 32 -1.79 7.89 3.58
C PHE A 32 -1.51 6.63 4.38
N ARG A 33 -1.45 6.78 5.71
CA ARG A 33 -1.36 5.64 6.63
C ARG A 33 -2.78 5.16 6.96
N ILE A 34 -3.01 3.86 6.83
CA ILE A 34 -4.27 3.22 7.17
C ILE A 34 -4.14 2.64 8.57
N GLY A 35 -5.16 2.80 9.41
CA GLY A 35 -5.18 2.28 10.77
C GLY A 35 -6.56 1.80 11.17
N MET A 36 -6.62 0.95 12.19
CA MET A 36 -7.87 0.47 12.76
C MET A 36 -8.35 1.43 13.85
N ALA A 37 -9.63 1.81 13.80
CA ALA A 37 -10.24 2.71 14.78
C ALA A 37 -10.84 1.91 15.94
N VAL A 38 -10.71 2.46 17.15
CA VAL A 38 -11.32 1.93 18.38
C VAL A 38 -11.98 3.07 19.14
N ARG A 39 -12.94 2.76 20.04
CA ARG A 39 -13.55 3.78 20.90
C ARG A 39 -12.50 4.41 21.82
N HIS A 40 -12.69 5.69 22.13
CA HIS A 40 -11.75 6.44 22.95
C HIS A 40 -11.59 5.87 24.37
N SER A 41 -12.65 5.27 24.93
CA SER A 41 -12.62 4.60 26.24
C SER A 41 -11.81 3.31 26.26
N ASP A 42 -11.65 2.63 25.12
CA ASP A 42 -11.24 1.23 25.06
C ASP A 42 -9.71 1.12 24.92
N GLN A 43 -8.96 1.70 25.87
CA GLN A 43 -7.50 1.79 25.82
C GLN A 43 -6.81 0.43 25.90
N GLU A 44 -7.31 -0.51 26.70
CA GLU A 44 -6.76 -1.87 26.76
C GLU A 44 -6.92 -2.60 25.42
N PHE A 45 -8.08 -2.46 24.78
CA PHE A 45 -8.32 -3.05 23.47
C PHE A 45 -7.40 -2.44 22.40
N LYS A 46 -7.17 -1.13 22.44
CA LYS A 46 -6.17 -0.46 21.58
C LYS A 46 -4.78 -1.08 21.74
N ARG A 47 -4.33 -1.32 22.98
CA ARG A 47 -3.01 -1.90 23.25
C ARG A 47 -2.91 -3.34 22.77
N LEU A 48 -3.95 -4.14 23.01
CA LEU A 48 -4.05 -5.51 22.49
C LEU A 48 -3.95 -5.52 20.96
N LEU A 49 -4.73 -4.67 20.29
CA LEU A 49 -4.75 -4.58 18.84
C LEU A 49 -3.38 -4.19 18.26
N ASN A 50 -2.71 -3.20 18.85
CA ASN A 50 -1.37 -2.80 18.44
C ASN A 50 -0.36 -3.93 18.61
N ARG A 51 -0.44 -4.70 19.72
CA ARG A 51 0.43 -5.85 19.96
C ARG A 51 0.20 -6.93 18.89
N LEU A 52 -1.06 -7.27 18.61
CA LEU A 52 -1.42 -8.24 17.59
C LEU A 52 -0.93 -7.82 16.19
N ILE A 53 -1.10 -6.56 15.81
CA ILE A 53 -0.56 -6.06 14.53
C ILE A 53 0.96 -6.24 14.47
N GLN A 54 1.68 -5.86 15.55
CA GLN A 54 3.14 -5.95 15.59
C GLN A 54 3.63 -7.41 15.53
N GLU A 55 2.98 -8.31 16.27
CA GLU A 55 3.32 -9.73 16.32
C GLU A 55 3.07 -10.42 14.96
N ASN A 56 2.05 -10.00 14.21
CA ASN A 56 1.63 -10.61 12.95
C ASN A 56 2.03 -9.79 11.71
N GLN A 57 2.95 -8.82 11.86
CA GLN A 57 3.27 -7.85 10.80
C GLN A 57 3.66 -8.52 9.47
N ALA A 58 4.49 -9.57 9.52
CA ALA A 58 4.92 -10.29 8.33
C ALA A 58 3.77 -10.98 7.58
N GLU A 59 2.81 -11.56 8.30
CA GLU A 59 1.64 -12.20 7.72
C GLU A 59 0.67 -11.17 7.13
N ILE A 60 0.51 -10.03 7.81
CA ILE A 60 -0.28 -8.91 7.30
C ILE A 60 0.35 -8.36 6.01
N ASP A 61 1.65 -8.14 5.98
CA ASP A 61 2.35 -7.64 4.79
C ASP A 61 2.18 -8.61 3.61
N ALA A 62 2.39 -9.91 3.84
CA ALA A 62 2.20 -10.95 2.82
C ALA A 62 0.75 -11.00 2.31
N LEU A 63 -0.24 -10.84 3.19
CA LEU A 63 -1.64 -10.77 2.81
C LEU A 63 -1.91 -9.54 1.93
N LEU A 64 -1.47 -8.35 2.34
CA LEU A 64 -1.70 -7.12 1.57
C LEU A 64 -1.01 -7.19 0.19
N GLU A 65 0.19 -7.76 0.12
CA GLU A 65 0.90 -8.01 -1.14
C GLU A 65 0.16 -8.98 -2.06
N SER A 66 -0.44 -10.05 -1.50
CA SER A 66 -1.23 -11.02 -2.29
C SER A 66 -2.45 -10.39 -2.99
N TYR A 67 -3.02 -9.32 -2.40
CA TYR A 67 -4.08 -8.52 -3.00
C TYR A 67 -3.55 -7.39 -3.91
N GLY A 68 -2.23 -7.29 -4.10
CA GLY A 68 -1.58 -6.33 -4.97
C GLY A 68 -1.47 -4.92 -4.39
N LEU A 69 -1.61 -4.75 -3.07
CA LEU A 69 -1.53 -3.43 -2.45
C LEU A 69 -0.09 -2.88 -2.50
N PRO A 70 0.11 -1.63 -2.94
CA PRO A 70 1.43 -0.99 -2.92
C PRO A 70 1.78 -0.56 -1.50
N LEU A 71 2.63 -1.34 -0.82
CA LEU A 71 3.10 -1.01 0.52
C LEU A 71 4.24 0.02 0.49
N LEU A 72 4.23 0.95 1.44
CA LEU A 72 5.22 2.03 1.56
C LEU A 72 5.96 1.96 2.90
N ASP A 73 7.26 2.29 2.89
CA ASP A 73 8.07 2.45 4.08
C ASP A 73 7.76 3.77 4.81
N ALA A 74 8.43 3.99 5.94
CA ALA A 74 8.25 5.21 6.73
C ALA A 74 8.65 6.50 6.00
N GLN A 75 9.43 6.40 4.92
CA GLN A 75 9.87 7.48 4.04
C GLN A 75 8.98 7.61 2.78
N ASN A 76 7.82 6.94 2.77
CA ASN A 76 6.87 6.88 1.63
C ASN A 76 7.45 6.25 0.36
N ARG A 77 8.51 5.44 0.48
CA ARG A 77 9.08 4.71 -0.64
C ARG A 77 8.44 3.33 -0.71
N PRO A 78 8.21 2.75 -1.89
CA PRO A 78 7.72 1.38 -2.00
C PRO A 78 8.58 0.41 -1.19
N LEU A 79 7.95 -0.41 -0.34
CA LEU A 79 8.63 -1.54 0.28
C LEU A 79 9.05 -2.46 -0.86
N ALA A 80 10.35 -2.78 -0.92
CA ALA A 80 10.90 -3.57 -2.01
C ALA A 80 10.54 -5.06 -1.85
N SER A 81 9.25 -5.40 -1.98
CA SER A 81 8.83 -6.75 -2.36
C SER A 81 8.99 -6.89 -3.87
N ALA A 82 9.90 -7.78 -4.23
CA ALA A 82 10.31 -8.11 -5.58
C ALA A 82 9.12 -8.58 -6.42
N GLY A 83 8.53 -7.70 -7.24
CA GLY A 83 7.42 -8.15 -8.08
C GLY A 83 6.70 -7.15 -8.96
N ARG A 84 7.27 -5.99 -9.28
CA ARG A 84 6.92 -5.18 -10.47
C ARG A 84 7.89 -4.03 -10.60
N LYS A 85 9.06 -4.31 -11.18
CA LYS A 85 9.83 -3.26 -11.85
C LYS A 85 8.97 -2.78 -13.02
N SER A 86 8.09 -1.82 -12.78
CA SER A 86 7.62 -0.93 -13.84
C SER A 86 8.82 -0.08 -14.22
N SER A 87 9.67 -0.60 -15.11
CA SER A 87 10.62 0.21 -15.86
C SER A 87 9.82 1.21 -16.70
N VAL A 88 9.51 2.35 -16.10
CA VAL A 88 9.21 3.57 -16.85
C VAL A 88 10.38 4.47 -16.56
N THR A 89 11.38 4.37 -17.44
CA THR A 89 12.33 5.43 -17.70
C THR A 89 11.51 6.70 -17.94
N ALA A 90 11.45 7.57 -16.94
CA ALA A 90 11.05 8.95 -17.17
C ALA A 90 12.17 9.59 -17.98
N THR A 91 12.03 9.58 -19.30
CA THR A 91 12.85 10.41 -20.19
C THR A 91 12.58 11.86 -19.79
N PRO A 92 13.58 12.64 -19.36
CA PRO A 92 13.42 14.08 -19.24
C PRO A 92 13.40 14.64 -20.66
N HIS A 93 12.21 15.02 -21.15
CA HIS A 93 12.12 15.89 -22.31
C HIS A 93 12.30 17.33 -21.82
N ASN A 94 13.49 17.86 -22.07
CA ASN A 94 13.73 19.29 -22.25
C ASN A 94 13.46 19.63 -23.73
#